data_AF-A0A7Y5T6W8-F1
#
_entry.id   AF-A0A7Y5T6W8-F1
#
_cell.length_a   1.000
_cell.length_b   1.000
_cell.length_c   1.000
_cell.angle_alpha   90.00
_cell.angle_beta   90.00
_cell.angle_gamma   90.00
#
_symmetry.space_group_name_H-M   'P 1'
#
loop_
_entity.id
_entity.type
_entity.pdbx_description
1 polymer ?
#
loop_
_entity_poly.entity_id
_entity_poly.type
_entity_poly.pdbx_seq_one_letter_code
_entity_poly.pdbx_strand_id
1 'polypeptide(L)' 'MSRPAPTPRCPLRPGEACTLCEPGASGPEDCPAVYLVHTDPDLRARWQAMRRTEREAAARHANDPISERFQ' A
#
# COMPACT_ATOMS: atom_id res chain seq x y z
N MET A 1 10.62 28.11 10.15
CA MET A 1 11.12 26.74 9.92
C MET A 1 10.02 25.98 9.19
N SER A 2 10.23 25.59 7.93
CA SER A 2 9.20 24.91 7.13
C SER A 2 8.95 23.50 7.69
N ARG A 3 7.68 23.13 7.84
CA ARG A 3 7.28 21.75 8.17
C ARG A 3 7.77 20.83 7.04
N PRO A 4 8.41 19.68 7.32
CA PRO A 4 8.78 18.74 6.27
C PRO A 4 7.53 18.31 5.51
N ALA A 5 7.67 18.16 4.20
CA ALA A 5 6.61 17.65 3.35
C ALA A 5 6.21 16.24 3.81
N PRO A 6 4.91 15.88 3.72
CA PRO A 6 4.47 14.54 4.07
C PRO A 6 5.19 13.48 3.22
N THR A 7 5.72 12.44 3.88
CA THR A 7 6.42 11.35 3.19
C THR A 7 5.44 10.62 2.26
N PRO A 8 5.74 10.51 0.95
CA PRO A 8 4.91 9.76 0.03
C PRO A 8 4.84 8.28 0.43
N ARG A 9 3.66 7.68 0.30
CA ARG A 9 3.38 6.28 0.64
C ARG A 9 3.24 5.47 -0.63
N CYS A 10 3.73 4.22 -0.62
CA CYS A 10 3.62 3.35 -1.79
C CYS A 10 2.18 2.83 -1.94
N PRO A 11 1.48 3.07 -3.08
CA PRO A 11 0.13 2.56 -3.29
C PRO A 11 0.07 1.03 -3.31
N LEU A 12 1.13 0.38 -3.80
CA LEU A 12 1.21 -1.08 -3.91
C LEU A 12 1.56 -1.78 -2.59
N ARG A 13 2.15 -1.05 -1.63
CA ARG A 13 2.53 -1.58 -0.30
C ARG A 13 1.88 -0.73 0.79
N PRO A 14 0.59 -0.98 1.11
CA PRO A 14 -0.11 -0.25 2.16
C PRO A 14 0.65 -0.35 3.48
N GLY A 15 0.83 0.77 4.18
CA GLY A 15 1.59 0.77 5.44
C GLY A 15 3.07 1.12 5.27
N GLU A 16 3.59 1.18 4.04
CA GLU A 16 5.00 1.49 3.78
C GLU A 16 5.24 2.83 3.08
N ALA A 17 6.32 3.51 3.48
CA ALA A 17 6.79 4.72 2.81
C ALA A 17 7.38 4.35 1.45
N CYS A 18 7.37 5.28 0.50
CA CYS A 18 8.10 5.08 -0.75
C CYS A 18 9.60 4.97 -0.44
N THR A 19 10.25 3.93 -0.94
CA THR A 19 11.69 3.68 -0.78
C THR A 19 12.49 3.86 -2.06
N LEU A 20 11.86 4.39 -3.12
CA LEU A 20 12.48 4.60 -4.44
C LEU A 20 13.13 3.31 -4.98
N CYS A 21 12.43 2.19 -4.85
CA CYS A 21 12.96 0.87 -5.23
C CYS A 21 13.11 0.68 -6.76
N GLU A 22 12.39 1.47 -7.56
CA GLU A 22 12.47 1.45 -9.02
C GLU A 22 13.46 2.51 -9.51
N PRO A 23 14.44 2.14 -10.37
CA PRO A 23 15.39 3.09 -10.92
C PRO A 23 14.70 4.24 -11.67
N GLY A 24 15.06 5.48 -11.33
CA GLY A 24 14.55 6.68 -11.99
C GLY A 24 13.22 7.20 -11.44
N ALA A 25 12.57 6.52 -10.50
CA ALA A 25 11.40 7.06 -9.80
C ALA A 25 11.83 8.11 -8.77
N SER A 26 11.08 9.21 -8.69
CA SER A 26 11.17 10.22 -7.63
C SER A 26 10.03 10.09 -6.60
N GLY A 27 9.00 9.32 -6.92
CA GLY A 27 7.87 9.04 -6.05
C GLY A 27 6.88 8.03 -6.64
N PRO A 28 5.73 7.83 -6.00
CA PRO A 28 4.65 7.01 -6.54
C PRO A 28 4.07 7.51 -7.88
N GLU A 29 4.13 8.81 -8.13
CA GLU A 29 3.56 9.48 -9.30
C GLU A 29 4.27 9.15 -10.62
N ASP A 30 5.57 8.85 -10.56
CA ASP A 30 6.42 8.51 -11.71
C ASP A 30 6.96 7.07 -11.65
N CYS A 31 6.48 6.26 -10.70
CA CYS A 31 6.89 4.87 -10.54
C CYS A 31 6.28 3.98 -11.66
N PRO A 32 7.10 3.26 -12.45
CA PRO A 32 6.62 2.40 -13.55
C PRO A 32 5.69 1.29 -13.08
N ALA A 33 5.96 0.67 -11.93
CA ALA A 33 5.13 -0.40 -11.39
C ALA A 33 3.75 0.11 -10.96
N VAL A 34 3.69 1.28 -10.32
CA VAL A 34 2.43 1.94 -9.94
C VAL A 34 1.63 2.28 -11.18
N TYR A 35 2.29 2.83 -12.21
CA TYR A 35 1.67 3.11 -13.51
C TYR A 35 1.02 1.85 -14.08
N LEU A 36 1.76 0.75 -14.26
CA LEU A 36 1.26 -0.48 -14.89
C LEU A 36 0.04 -1.06 -14.16
N VAL A 37 0.13 -1.21 -12.83
CA VAL A 37 -0.97 -1.79 -12.04
C VAL A 37 -2.23 -0.92 -12.11
N HIS A 38 -2.06 0.40 -12.22
CA HIS A 38 -3.20 1.30 -12.32
C HIS A 38 -3.71 1.44 -13.75
N THR A 39 -2.88 1.46 -14.79
CA THR A 39 -3.39 1.65 -16.15
C THR A 39 -3.99 0.39 -16.75
N ASP A 40 -3.51 -0.78 -16.36
CA ASP A 40 -4.05 -2.06 -16.82
C ASP A 40 -5.35 -2.42 -16.05
N PRO A 41 -6.50 -2.61 -16.73
CA PRO A 41 -7.77 -2.89 -16.06
C PRO A 41 -7.77 -4.19 -15.25
N ASP A 42 -7.11 -5.23 -15.75
CA ASP A 42 -7.09 -6.54 -15.11
C ASP A 42 -6.19 -6.53 -13.87
N LEU A 43 -5.01 -5.91 -13.98
CA LEU A 43 -4.13 -5.71 -12.83
C LEU A 43 -4.79 -4.82 -11.77
N ARG A 44 -5.47 -3.75 -12.19
CA ARG A 44 -6.21 -2.87 -11.28
C ARG A 44 -7.30 -3.63 -10.55
N ALA A 45 -8.08 -4.45 -11.24
CA ALA A 45 -9.14 -5.24 -10.65
C ALA A 45 -8.60 -6.25 -9.63
N ARG A 46 -7.50 -6.95 -9.98
CA ARG A 46 -6.81 -7.88 -9.07
C ARG A 46 -6.27 -7.18 -7.84
N TRP A 47 -5.59 -6.03 -8.00
CA TRP A 47 -5.07 -5.24 -6.88
C TRP A 47 -6.19 -4.77 -5.95
N GLN A 48 -7.31 -4.29 -6.49
CA GLN A 48 -8.47 -3.92 -5.67
C GLN A 48 -9.05 -5.11 -4.91
N ALA A 49 -9.11 -6.29 -5.53
CA ALA A 49 -9.57 -7.51 -4.87
C ALA A 49 -8.66 -7.89 -3.71
N MET A 50 -7.33 -7.91 -3.91
CA MET A 50 -6.36 -8.18 -2.86
C MET A 50 -6.52 -7.21 -1.67
N ARG A 51 -6.67 -5.91 -1.95
CA ARG A 51 -6.84 -4.91 -0.89
C ARG A 51 -8.14 -5.05 -0.10
N ARG A 52 -9.21 -5.54 -0.72
CA ARG A 52 -10.44 -5.86 0.02
C ARG A 52 -10.19 -7.02 0.97
N THR A 53 -9.58 -8.10 0.47
CA THR A 53 -9.23 -9.28 1.28
C THR A 53 -8.31 -8.93 2.45
N GLU A 54 -7.27 -8.12 2.23
CA GLU A 54 -6.37 -7.67 3.30
C GLU A 54 -7.08 -6.86 4.39
N ARG A 55 -8.00 -5.97 3.99
CA ARG A 55 -8.80 -5.18 4.95
C ARG A 55 -9.74 -6.07 5.76
N GLU A 56 -10.37 -7.04 5.11
CA GLU A 56 -11.23 -8.01 5.79
C GLU A 56 -10.44 -8.88 6.76
N ALA A 57 -9.24 -9.34 6.36
CA ALA A 57 -8.34 -10.09 7.24
C ALA A 57 -7.90 -9.24 8.44
N ALA A 58 -7.46 -8.00 8.21
CA ALA A 58 -7.08 -7.08 9.27
C ALA A 58 -8.23 -6.81 10.25
N ALA A 59 -9.45 -6.64 9.73
CA ALA A 59 -10.65 -6.49 10.57
C ALA A 59 -10.92 -7.75 11.40
N ARG A 60 -10.76 -8.95 10.83
CA ARG A 60 -10.91 -10.20 11.58
C ARG A 60 -9.89 -10.31 12.70
N HIS A 61 -8.61 -10.04 12.42
CA HIS A 61 -7.55 -10.04 13.43
C HIS A 61 -7.80 -9.02 14.53
N ALA A 62 -8.29 -7.83 14.21
CA ALA A 62 -8.64 -6.81 15.20
C ALA A 62 -9.80 -7.23 16.12
N ASN A 63 -10.68 -8.14 15.66
CA ASN A 63 -11.82 -8.64 16.44
C ASN A 63 -11.57 -10.03 17.06
N ASP A 64 -10.37 -10.61 16.90
CA ASP A 64 -10.04 -11.92 17.46
C ASP A 64 -9.56 -11.77 18.92
N PRO A 65 -10.31 -12.29 19.92
CA PRO A 65 -10.00 -12.15 21.34
C PRO A 65 -8.72 -12.91 21.76
N ILE A 66 -8.17 -13.79 20.93
CA ILE A 66 -6.90 -14.47 21.22
C ILE A 66 -5.69 -13.55 20.95
N SER A 67 -5.83 -12.58 20.04
CA SER A 67 -4.76 -11.63 19.65
C SER A 67 -4.34 -10.69 20.79
N GLU A 68 -5.23 -10.44 21.76
CA GLU A 68 -4.98 -9.56 22.91
C GLU A 68 -4.19 -10.26 24.03
N ARG A 69 -4.13 -11.60 24.01
CA ARG A 69 -3.51 -12.40 25.07
C ARG A 69 -1.99 -12.58 24.91
N PHE A 70 -1.43 -12.10 23.81
CA PHE A 70 0.00 -12.21 23.44
C PHE A 70 0.67 -10.85 23.16
N GLN A 71 0.06 -9.73 23.56
CA GLN A 71 0.71 -8.41 23.64
C GLN A 71 1.25 -8.17 25.05
#